data_AF-A0A1J3DDM3-F1
#
_entry.id   AF-A0A1J3DDM3-F1
#
_cell.length_a   1.000
_cell.length_b   1.000
_cell.length_c   1.000
_cell.angle_alpha   90.00
_cell.angle_beta   90.00
_cell.angle_gamma   90.00
#
_symmetry.space_group_name_H-M   'P 1'
#
loop_
_entity.id
_entity.type
_entity.pdbx_description
1 polymer ?
#
loop_
_entity_poly.entity_id
_entity_poly.type
_entity_poly.pdbx_seq_one_letter_code
_entity_poly.pdbx_strand_id
1 'polypeptide(L)'
;WSTMIVGFAHNGSFNDALLYFRDLRRAGMRPNEVSLTGVLSACSQTGAFEFGKGLHGFVEKAGYGWIVSVNNALIDMYSRCGNVPMAKLVFESMREKKSIVSWTSMIAGLAMYGHGEEAIRLF
;
A
#
# COMPACT_ATOMS: atom_id res chain seq x y z
N TRP A 1 -18.85 6.22 -9.68
CA TRP A 1 -17.71 6.07 -8.75
C TRP A 1 -16.61 5.17 -9.31
N SER A 2 -16.94 4.09 -10.04
CA SER A 2 -15.97 3.24 -10.75
C SER A 2 -15.11 4.00 -11.78
N THR A 3 -15.62 5.12 -12.32
CA THR A 3 -14.93 5.93 -13.34
C THR A 3 -13.76 6.77 -12.80
N MET A 4 -13.79 7.16 -11.52
CA MET A 4 -12.67 7.92 -10.92
C MET A 4 -11.47 7.02 -10.60
N ILE A 5 -11.73 5.74 -10.28
CA ILE A 5 -10.70 4.73 -10.00
C ILE A 5 -9.85 4.44 -11.25
N VAL A 6 -10.46 4.46 -12.44
CA VAL A 6 -9.72 4.30 -13.72
C VAL A 6 -8.83 5.53 -14.01
N GLY A 7 -9.26 6.73 -13.59
CA GLY A 7 -8.46 7.95 -13.72
C GLY A 7 -7.22 7.98 -12.84
N PHE A 8 -7.30 7.44 -11.62
CA PHE A 8 -6.16 7.35 -10.69
C PHE A 8 -5.03 6.44 -11.19
N ALA A 9 -5.37 5.39 -11.94
CA ALA A 9 -4.39 4.45 -12.47
C ALA A 9 -3.59 5.01 -13.66
N HIS A 10 -4.11 6.04 -14.35
CA HIS A 10 -3.53 6.51 -15.62
C HIS A 10 -2.81 7.86 -15.56
N ASN A 11 -2.97 8.69 -14.51
CA ASN A 11 -2.52 10.09 -14.59
C ASN A 11 -1.71 10.66 -13.41
N GLY A 12 -1.22 9.85 -12.47
CA GLY A 12 -0.25 10.34 -11.47
C GLY A 12 -0.78 11.43 -10.51
N SER A 13 -2.09 11.66 -10.45
CA SER A 13 -2.68 12.67 -9.56
C SER A 13 -2.82 12.16 -8.13
N PHE A 14 -1.69 12.11 -7.42
CA PHE A 14 -1.65 11.95 -5.96
C PHE A 14 -2.61 12.88 -5.23
N ASN A 15 -2.69 14.15 -5.67
CA ASN A 15 -3.59 15.14 -5.08
C ASN A 15 -5.05 14.71 -5.19
N ASP A 16 -5.46 14.16 -6.33
CA ASP A 16 -6.85 13.75 -6.54
C ASP A 16 -7.19 12.53 -5.65
N ALA A 17 -6.26 11.59 -5.46
CA ALA A 17 -6.45 10.42 -4.60
C ALA A 17 -6.58 10.83 -3.12
N LEU A 18 -5.78 11.81 -2.71
CA LEU A 18 -5.85 12.41 -1.37
C LEU A 18 -7.15 13.18 -1.14
N LEU A 19 -7.54 14.02 -2.10
CA LEU A 19 -8.79 14.78 -2.05
C LEU A 19 -9.97 13.83 -1.95
N TYR A 20 -9.98 12.77 -2.77
CA TYR A 20 -11.00 11.74 -2.72
C TYR A 20 -11.04 11.02 -1.36
N PHE A 21 -9.90 10.61 -0.81
CA PHE A 21 -9.86 9.98 0.52
C PHE A 21 -10.35 10.92 1.63
N ARG A 22 -9.98 12.20 1.57
CA ARG A 22 -10.43 13.23 2.50
C ARG A 22 -11.94 13.44 2.42
N ASP A 23 -12.47 13.52 1.20
CA ASP A 23 -13.89 13.78 0.97
C ASP A 23 -14.74 12.55 1.35
N LEU A 24 -14.26 11.34 1.10
CA LEU A 24 -14.84 10.09 1.64
C LEU A 24 -14.96 10.13 3.17
N ARG A 25 -13.87 10.50 3.86
CA ARG A 25 -13.87 10.64 5.32
C ARG A 25 -14.83 11.71 5.80
N ARG A 26 -14.88 12.87 5.13
CA ARG A 26 -15.79 13.97 5.48
C ARG A 26 -17.25 13.61 5.28
N ALA A 27 -17.55 12.81 4.26
CA ALA A 27 -18.89 12.28 4.00
C ALA A 27 -19.32 11.16 4.97
N GLY A 28 -18.45 10.76 5.92
CA GLY A 28 -18.73 9.65 6.83
C GLY A 28 -18.74 8.27 6.15
N MET A 29 -18.26 8.20 4.91
CA MET A 29 -18.26 6.97 4.12
C MET A 29 -17.00 6.15 4.42
N ARG A 30 -17.17 4.84 4.63
CA ARG A 30 -16.04 3.93 4.81
C ARG A 30 -15.34 3.70 3.46
N PRO A 31 -14.04 4.00 3.34
CA PRO A 31 -13.26 3.62 2.17
C PRO A 31 -13.29 2.10 2.00
N ASN A 32 -13.50 1.60 0.78
CA ASN A 32 -13.39 0.18 0.49
C ASN A 32 -11.95 -0.20 0.11
N GLU A 33 -11.69 -1.49 -0.03
CA GLU A 33 -10.39 -2.07 -0.43
C GLU A 33 -9.78 -1.36 -1.65
N VAL A 34 -10.56 -1.16 -2.70
CA VAL A 34 -10.10 -0.54 -3.96
C VAL A 34 -9.67 0.92 -3.73
N SER A 35 -10.37 1.65 -2.88
CA SER A 35 -10.01 3.03 -2.54
C SER A 35 -8.70 3.06 -1.74
N LEU A 36 -8.52 2.14 -0.80
CA LEU A 36 -7.32 2.06 0.03
C LEU A 36 -6.07 1.68 -0.79
N THR A 37 -6.17 0.68 -1.66
CA THR A 37 -5.06 0.27 -2.53
C THR A 37 -4.68 1.37 -3.53
N GLY A 38 -5.65 2.09 -4.09
CA GLY A 38 -5.40 3.24 -4.96
C GLY A 38 -4.62 4.36 -4.26
N VAL A 39 -5.04 4.73 -3.05
CA VAL A 39 -4.36 5.80 -2.27
C VAL A 39 -2.97 5.36 -1.83
N LEU A 40 -2.79 4.09 -1.40
CA LEU A 40 -1.48 3.53 -1.05
C LEU A 40 -0.53 3.50 -2.26
N SER A 41 -1.01 3.13 -3.44
CA SER A 41 -0.24 3.18 -4.69
C SER A 41 0.19 4.60 -5.02
N ALA A 42 -0.68 5.59 -4.86
CA ALA A 42 -0.31 7.00 -5.04
C ALA A 42 0.78 7.44 -4.05
N CYS A 43 0.73 6.98 -2.78
CA CYS A 43 1.78 7.26 -1.80
C CYS A 43 3.11 6.61 -2.18
N SER A 44 3.05 5.37 -2.68
CA SER A 44 4.20 4.61 -3.18
C SER A 44 4.92 5.34 -4.32
N GLN A 45 4.17 5.90 -5.26
CA GLN A 45 4.71 6.63 -6.43
C GLN A 45 5.26 8.01 -6.09
N THR A 46 4.72 8.68 -5.07
CA THR A 46 5.11 10.05 -4.69
C THR A 46 6.05 10.12 -3.51
N GLY A 47 6.34 8.99 -2.84
CA GLY A 47 7.14 8.96 -1.62
C GLY A 47 6.46 9.63 -0.43
N ALA A 48 5.11 9.70 -0.42
CA ALA A 48 4.34 10.35 0.65
C ALA A 48 4.26 9.51 1.93
N PHE A 49 5.42 9.25 2.55
CA PHE A 49 5.60 8.31 3.65
C PHE A 49 4.70 8.59 4.86
N GLU A 50 4.69 9.82 5.38
CA GLU A 50 3.91 10.15 6.58
C GLU A 50 2.41 9.95 6.37
N PHE A 51 1.92 10.25 5.17
CA PHE A 51 0.53 10.01 4.82
C PHE A 51 0.23 8.51 4.73
N GLY A 52 1.07 7.75 4.01
CA GLY A 52 0.94 6.30 3.90
C GLY A 52 0.98 5.60 5.26
N LYS A 53 1.82 6.06 6.18
CA LYS A 53 1.89 5.58 7.57
C LYS A 53 0.61 5.87 8.34
N GLY A 54 0.05 7.08 8.20
CA GLY A 54 -1.27 7.41 8.75
C GLY A 54 -2.37 6.51 8.20
N LEU A 55 -2.33 6.20 6.90
CA LEU A 55 -3.28 5.31 6.24
C LEU A 55 -3.14 3.87 6.72
N HIS A 56 -1.93 3.38 6.96
CA HIS A 56 -1.70 2.07 7.59
C HIS A 56 -2.38 1.98 8.97
N GLY A 57 -2.21 2.99 9.82
CA GLY A 57 -2.90 3.04 11.11
C GLY A 57 -4.43 3.04 10.98
N PHE A 58 -4.97 3.65 9.92
CA PHE A 58 -6.40 3.57 9.60
C PHE A 58 -6.82 2.17 9.15
N VAL A 59 -6.05 1.52 8.27
CA VAL A 59 -6.29 0.15 7.78
C VAL A 59 -6.45 -0.82 8.95
N GLU A 60 -5.54 -0.75 9.93
CA GLU A 60 -5.59 -1.58 11.14
C GLU A 60 -6.84 -1.29 11.97
N LYS A 61 -7.09 -0.01 12.30
CA LYS A 61 -8.24 0.39 13.13
C LYS A 61 -9.59 0.09 12.49
N ALA A 62 -9.68 0.15 11.17
CA ALA A 62 -10.90 -0.09 10.42
C ALA A 62 -11.12 -1.58 10.09
N GLY A 63 -10.16 -2.45 10.41
CA GLY A 63 -10.27 -3.90 10.24
C GLY A 63 -9.97 -4.38 8.82
N TYR A 64 -9.14 -3.67 8.06
CA TYR A 64 -8.73 -4.05 6.70
C TYR A 64 -7.39 -4.81 6.66
N GLY A 65 -6.69 -4.95 7.79
CA GLY A 65 -5.35 -5.58 7.86
C GLY A 65 -5.29 -7.07 7.51
N TRP A 66 -6.43 -7.75 7.34
CA TRP A 66 -6.47 -9.13 6.83
C TRP A 66 -6.56 -9.21 5.30
N ILE A 67 -6.87 -8.10 4.63
CA ILE A 67 -7.07 -8.09 3.17
C ILE A 67 -5.72 -8.09 2.47
N VAL A 68 -5.44 -9.18 1.73
CA VAL A 68 -4.17 -9.43 1.05
C VAL A 68 -3.78 -8.30 0.09
N SER A 69 -4.71 -7.76 -0.68
CA SER A 69 -4.43 -6.68 -1.64
C SER A 69 -4.02 -5.37 -0.95
N VAL A 70 -4.63 -5.03 0.19
CA VAL A 70 -4.29 -3.87 1.01
C VAL A 70 -2.89 -4.04 1.61
N ASN A 71 -2.59 -5.22 2.12
CA ASN A 71 -1.25 -5.53 2.65
C ASN A 71 -0.18 -5.48 1.56
N ASN A 72 -0.46 -5.98 0.36
CA ASN A 72 0.46 -5.87 -0.77
C ASN A 72 0.72 -4.41 -1.15
N ALA A 73 -0.31 -3.55 -1.15
CA ALA A 73 -0.16 -2.13 -1.41
C ALA A 73 0.62 -1.41 -0.28
N LEU A 74 0.46 -1.83 0.97
CA LEU A 74 1.28 -1.35 2.10
C LEU A 74 2.75 -1.75 1.95
N ILE A 75 3.03 -3.01 1.57
CA ILE A 75 4.38 -3.51 1.31
C ILE A 75 5.06 -2.69 0.22
N ASP A 76 4.40 -2.47 -0.93
CA ASP A 76 4.93 -1.65 -2.01
C ASP A 76 5.17 -0.20 -1.56
N MET A 77 4.20 0.42 -0.87
CA MET A 77 4.33 1.78 -0.36
C MET A 77 5.50 1.95 0.60
N TYR A 78 5.63 1.09 1.62
CA TYR A 78 6.76 1.15 2.56
C TYR A 78 8.10 0.88 1.87
N SER A 79 8.13 -0.07 0.93
CA SER A 79 9.31 -0.37 0.14
C SER A 79 9.76 0.85 -0.65
N ARG A 80 8.89 1.45 -1.48
CA ARG A 80 9.24 2.61 -2.32
C ARG A 80 9.48 3.90 -1.56
N CYS A 81 8.97 4.01 -0.33
CA CYS A 81 9.31 5.10 0.59
C CYS A 81 10.63 4.86 1.34
N GLY A 82 11.35 3.77 1.06
CA GLY A 82 12.65 3.45 1.67
C GLY A 82 12.58 2.85 3.06
N ASN A 83 11.40 2.40 3.52
CA ASN A 83 11.23 1.74 4.82
C ASN A 83 10.95 0.24 4.65
N VAL A 84 11.95 -0.45 4.11
CA VAL A 84 11.94 -1.92 3.94
C VAL A 84 11.65 -2.68 5.24
N PRO A 85 12.17 -2.27 6.43
CA PRO A 85 11.83 -2.97 7.68
C PRO A 85 10.33 -2.99 7.99
N MET A 86 9.60 -1.89 7.76
CA MET A 86 8.15 -1.89 7.93
C MET A 86 7.43 -2.70 6.84
N ALA A 87 7.92 -2.67 5.60
CA ALA A 87 7.38 -3.54 4.56
C ALA A 87 7.46 -5.02 4.97
N LYS A 88 8.61 -5.45 5.51
CA LYS A 88 8.84 -6.81 6.01
C LYS A 88 7.89 -7.16 7.16
N LEU A 89 7.74 -6.26 8.13
CA LEU A 89 6.80 -6.46 9.24
C LEU A 89 5.35 -6.66 8.76
N VAL A 90 4.91 -5.87 7.77
CA VAL A 90 3.58 -6.06 7.16
C VAL A 90 3.48 -7.44 6.49
N PHE A 91 4.49 -7.84 5.72
CA PHE A 91 4.49 -9.15 5.08
C PHE A 91 4.48 -10.31 6.07
N GLU A 92 5.25 -10.22 7.15
CA GLU A 92 5.31 -11.23 8.21
C GLU A 92 3.99 -11.30 8.99
N SER A 93 3.31 -10.17 9.21
CA SER A 93 2.03 -10.13 9.94
C SER A 93 0.86 -10.71 9.14
N MET A 94 0.98 -10.89 7.82
CA MET A 94 -0.04 -11.52 6.98
C MET A 94 -0.29 -12.97 7.40
N ARG A 95 -1.42 -13.19 8.08
CA ARG A 95 -1.94 -14.52 8.49
C ARG A 95 -2.52 -15.31 7.33
N GLU A 96 -3.09 -14.60 6.35
CA GLU A 96 -3.63 -15.19 5.13
C GLU A 96 -2.53 -15.73 4.22
N LYS A 97 -2.88 -16.70 3.35
CA LYS A 97 -1.93 -17.28 2.41
C LYS A 97 -1.36 -16.20 1.50
N LYS A 98 -0.07 -15.93 1.65
CA LYS A 98 0.70 -14.99 0.82
C LYS A 98 0.57 -15.38 -0.65
N SER A 99 0.17 -14.43 -1.49
CA SER A 99 0.03 -14.66 -2.93
C SER A 99 1.35 -14.43 -3.66
N ILE A 100 1.44 -14.83 -4.92
CA ILE A 100 2.59 -14.51 -5.79
C ILE A 100 2.89 -13.01 -5.73
N VAL A 101 1.85 -12.18 -5.77
CA VAL A 101 1.97 -10.71 -5.68
C VAL A 101 2.66 -10.29 -4.38
N SER A 102 2.31 -10.89 -3.24
CA SER A 102 2.93 -10.60 -1.94
C SER A 102 4.44 -10.85 -1.95
N TRP A 103 4.86 -12.00 -2.50
CA TRP A 103 6.26 -12.35 -2.64
C TRP A 103 7.00 -11.44 -3.61
N THR A 104 6.42 -11.16 -4.78
CA THR A 104 7.04 -10.28 -5.78
C THR A 104 7.19 -8.86 -5.28
N SER A 105 6.21 -8.34 -4.54
CA SER A 105 6.28 -6.99 -3.93
C SER A 105 7.41 -6.91 -2.91
N MET A 106 7.60 -7.94 -2.09
CA MET A 106 8.70 -7.97 -1.11
C MET A 106 10.06 -8.06 -1.79
N ILE A 107 10.21 -8.94 -2.77
CA ILE A 107 11.46 -9.13 -3.52
C ILE A 107 11.84 -7.83 -4.24
N ALA A 108 10.88 -7.19 -4.91
CA ALA A 108 11.12 -5.90 -5.58
C ALA A 108 11.57 -4.82 -4.59
N GLY A 109 10.92 -4.73 -3.44
CA GLY A 109 11.30 -3.79 -2.38
C GLY A 109 12.72 -4.02 -1.86
N LEU A 110 13.11 -5.27 -1.63
CA LEU A 110 14.46 -5.62 -1.17
C LEU A 110 15.53 -5.36 -2.23
N ALA A 111 15.25 -5.68 -3.49
CA ALA A 111 16.16 -5.45 -4.61
C ALA A 111 16.45 -3.95 -4.84
N MET A 112 15.44 -3.09 -4.69
CA MET A 112 15.58 -1.64 -4.89
C MET A 112 16.53 -0.95 -3.90
N TYR A 113 16.65 -1.47 -2.68
CA TYR A 113 17.45 -0.84 -1.61
C TYR A 113 18.72 -1.63 -1.27
N GLY A 114 19.19 -2.49 -2.17
CA GLY A 114 20.46 -3.20 -2.01
C GLY A 114 20.44 -4.36 -1.03
N HIS A 115 19.25 -4.80 -0.58
CA HIS A 115 19.07 -5.98 0.27
C HIS A 115 18.96 -7.28 -0.55
N GLY A 116 19.81 -7.43 -1.58
CA GLY A 116 19.75 -8.53 -2.54
C GLY A 116 19.90 -9.92 -1.90
N GLU A 117 20.75 -10.05 -0.87
CA GLU A 117 20.88 -11.32 -0.14
C GLU A 117 19.59 -11.73 0.58
N GLU A 118 18.84 -10.78 1.12
CA GLU A 118 17.60 -11.04 1.84
C GLU A 118 16.47 -11.37 0.86
N ALA A 119 16.48 -10.78 -0.34
CA ALA A 119 15.60 -11.15 -1.44
C ALA A 119 15.84 -12.59 -1.90
N ILE A 120 17.10 -13.04 -1.94
CA ILE A 120 17.47 -14.42 -2.29
C ILE A 120 17.03 -15.40 -1.20
N ARG A 121 17.13 -15.06 0.10
CA ARG A 121 16.70 -15.94 1.21
C ARG A 121 15.18 -16.10 1.32
N LEU A 122 14.40 -15.20 0.74
CA LEU A 122 12.95 -15.33 0.65
C LEU A 122 12.50 -16.29 -0.47
N PHE A 123 13.42 -16.71 -1.34
CA PHE A 123 13.21 -17.69 -2.42
C PHE A 123 13.81 -19.05 -2.03
#